data_AF-A0AA38L3T4-F1
#
_entry.id   AF-A0AA38L3T4-F1
#
_cell.length_a   1.000
_cell.length_b   1.000
_cell.length_c   1.000
_cell.angle_alpha   90.00
_cell.angle_beta   90.00
_cell.angle_gamma   90.00
#
_symmetry.space_group_name_H-M   'P 1'
#
loop_
_entity.id
_entity.type
_entity.pdbx_description
1 polymer ?
#
loop_
_entity_poly.entity_id
_entity_poly.type
_entity_poly.pdbx_seq_one_letter_code
_entity_poly.pdbx_strand_id
1 'polypeptide(L)'
;MSAVQALKKFRLHELKGLHGHISRFGPLSATESSSGVPLPNPFLPHKNPQTGRWAPPKYSLRRQAELIKKAKASNNIEILPPGPKMSAPAATVLSKRLDATVGSSQKLAVLDEALAFPVDWVGNPSHKSTDGSDLGARLYAGKKRMFKGHKWERVRERREAHHSMLLKDMDKRVRRYKKQHLKKRPNPLKVSRKTSTKLPF
;
A
#
# COMPACT_ATOMS: atom_id res chain seq x y z
N MET A 1 27.19 -18.10 -3.28
CA MET A 1 26.39 -18.84 -2.27
C MET A 1 25.32 -19.63 -2.99
N SER A 2 25.36 -20.96 -2.94
CA SER A 2 24.31 -21.79 -3.53
C SER A 2 22.97 -21.57 -2.83
N ALA A 3 21.86 -21.91 -3.49
CA ALA A 3 20.51 -21.75 -2.93
C ALA A 3 20.36 -22.48 -1.58
N VAL A 4 20.86 -23.71 -1.51
CA VAL A 4 20.85 -24.55 -0.32
C VAL A 4 21.72 -23.96 0.80
N GLN A 5 22.95 -23.51 0.49
CA GLN A 5 23.82 -22.87 1.49
C GLN A 5 23.19 -21.64 2.14
N ALA A 6 22.43 -20.86 1.37
CA ALA A 6 21.74 -19.69 1.91
C ALA A 6 20.65 -20.06 2.93
N LEU A 7 19.92 -21.16 2.71
CA LEU A 7 18.92 -21.68 3.64
C LEU A 7 19.56 -22.26 4.90
N LYS A 8 20.66 -23.01 4.76
CA LYS A 8 21.45 -23.51 5.89
C LYS A 8 21.92 -22.36 6.77
N LYS A 9 22.53 -21.33 6.17
CA LYS A 9 22.99 -20.13 6.88
C LYS A 9 21.84 -19.41 7.59
N PHE A 10 20.67 -19.32 6.96
CA PHE A 10 19.46 -18.76 7.56
C PHE A 10 19.02 -19.58 8.79
N ARG A 11 18.87 -20.90 8.66
CA ARG A 11 18.46 -21.79 9.76
C ARG A 11 19.42 -21.74 10.94
N LEU A 12 20.72 -21.88 10.71
CA LEU A 12 21.74 -21.81 11.76
C LEU A 12 21.75 -20.46 12.48
N HIS A 13 21.55 -19.37 11.74
CA HIS A 13 21.50 -18.04 12.32
C HIS A 13 20.30 -17.85 13.25
N GLU A 14 19.13 -18.39 12.89
CA GLU A 14 17.94 -18.30 13.73
C GLU A 14 18.02 -19.21 14.96
N LEU A 15 18.58 -20.43 14.82
CA LEU A 15 18.82 -21.32 15.96
C LEU A 15 19.81 -20.73 16.97
N LYS A 16 20.89 -20.09 16.49
CA LYS A 16 21.86 -19.40 17.37
C LYS A 16 21.20 -18.25 18.15
N GLY A 17 20.21 -17.58 17.55
CA GLY A 17 19.49 -16.47 18.18
C GLY A 17 18.48 -16.89 19.26
N LEU A 18 18.07 -18.17 19.27
CA LEU A 18 17.03 -18.67 20.16
C LEU A 18 17.38 -18.49 21.65
N HIS A 19 18.61 -18.83 22.05
CA HIS A 19 19.06 -18.72 23.44
C HIS A 19 18.93 -17.28 23.96
N GLY A 20 19.34 -16.30 23.13
CA GLY A 20 19.22 -14.88 23.49
C GLY A 20 17.76 -14.41 23.54
N HIS A 21 16.89 -14.95 22.69
CA HIS A 21 15.46 -14.66 22.76
C HIS A 21 14.85 -15.20 24.06
N ILE A 22 15.09 -16.46 24.39
CA ILE A 22 14.57 -17.11 25.61
C ILE A 22 15.01 -16.33 26.86
N SER A 23 16.28 -15.91 26.92
CA SER A 23 16.79 -15.12 28.05
C SER A 23 16.09 -13.76 28.21
N ARG A 24 15.68 -13.11 27.10
CA ARG A 24 15.10 -11.76 27.13
C ARG A 24 13.57 -11.73 27.24
N PHE A 25 12.91 -12.66 26.57
CA PHE A 25 11.46 -12.65 26.39
C PHE A 25 10.77 -13.89 26.97
N GLY A 26 11.54 -14.87 27.46
CA GLY A 26 11.02 -16.14 27.95
C GLY A 26 10.81 -17.20 26.85
N PRO A 27 10.42 -18.42 27.24
CA PRO A 27 10.08 -19.48 26.29
C PRO A 27 8.82 -19.11 25.51
N LEU A 28 8.81 -19.47 24.23
CA LEU A 28 7.62 -19.31 23.39
C LEU A 28 6.62 -20.42 23.72
N SER A 29 5.32 -20.09 23.72
CA SER A 29 4.27 -21.10 23.87
C SER A 29 4.30 -22.04 22.67
N ALA A 30 4.62 -23.30 22.89
CA ALA A 30 4.43 -24.33 21.89
C ALA A 30 2.93 -24.49 21.63
N THR A 31 2.54 -24.51 20.35
CA THR A 31 1.20 -24.97 19.97
C THR A 31 1.16 -26.49 20.14
N GLU A 32 0.13 -27.05 20.77
CA GLU A 32 0.08 -28.46 21.17
C GLU A 32 0.33 -29.48 20.04
N SER A 33 0.18 -29.07 18.78
CA SER A 33 0.43 -29.90 17.58
C SER A 33 1.86 -29.82 17.01
N SER A 34 2.80 -29.14 17.68
CA SER A 34 4.12 -28.80 17.12
C SER A 34 5.21 -29.74 17.66
N SER A 35 5.78 -30.60 16.80
CA SER A 35 6.82 -31.58 17.18
C SER A 35 8.25 -31.02 17.18
N GLY A 36 8.43 -29.78 16.74
CA GLY A 36 9.71 -29.10 16.59
C GLY A 36 9.99 -28.06 17.67
N VAL A 37 11.20 -27.50 17.61
CA VAL A 37 11.60 -26.41 18.54
C VAL A 37 10.84 -25.13 18.16
N PRO A 38 10.11 -24.48 19.08
CA PRO A 38 9.36 -23.27 18.77
C PRO A 38 10.31 -22.08 18.61
N LEU A 39 10.34 -21.49 17.42
CA LEU A 39 11.15 -20.31 17.10
C LEU A 39 10.26 -19.11 16.73
N PRO A 40 10.65 -17.88 17.09
CA PRO A 40 9.90 -16.70 16.69
C PRO A 40 10.05 -16.48 15.19
N ASN A 41 8.94 -16.19 14.49
CA ASN A 41 8.98 -15.98 13.05
C ASN A 41 9.74 -14.68 12.68
N PRO A 42 10.89 -14.76 11.98
CA PRO A 42 11.73 -13.62 11.68
C PRO A 42 11.23 -12.77 10.49
N PHE A 43 10.19 -13.23 9.80
CA PHE A 43 9.56 -12.52 8.68
C PHE A 43 8.43 -11.59 9.13
N LEU A 44 7.97 -11.73 10.37
CA LEU A 44 6.89 -10.93 10.92
C LEU A 44 7.43 -9.81 11.80
N PRO A 45 6.77 -8.63 11.81
CA PRO A 45 7.01 -7.64 12.85
C PRO A 45 6.55 -8.21 14.19
N HIS A 46 7.28 -7.91 15.26
CA HIS A 46 6.93 -8.34 16.62
C HIS A 46 6.81 -7.13 17.54
N LYS A 47 5.92 -7.23 18.52
CA LYS A 47 5.73 -6.19 19.53
C LYS A 47 6.63 -6.51 20.72
N ASN A 48 7.46 -5.56 21.14
CA ASN A 48 8.27 -5.73 22.33
C ASN A 48 7.35 -5.62 23.58
N PRO A 49 7.32 -6.63 24.47
CA PRO A 49 6.43 -6.64 25.63
C PRO A 49 6.77 -5.54 26.65
N GLN A 50 8.04 -5.18 26.80
CA GLN A 50 8.47 -4.17 27.78
C GLN A 50 8.20 -2.74 27.30
N THR A 51 8.49 -2.44 26.02
CA THR A 51 8.38 -1.06 25.49
C THR A 51 7.06 -0.79 24.78
N GLY A 52 6.28 -1.84 24.45
CA GLY A 52 5.04 -1.75 23.68
C GLY A 52 5.21 -1.35 22.21
N ARG A 53 6.44 -1.06 21.76
CA ARG A 53 6.74 -0.66 20.39
C ARG A 53 6.81 -1.86 19.45
N TRP A 54 6.34 -1.69 18.22
CA TRP A 54 6.50 -2.67 17.16
C TRP A 54 7.90 -2.57 16.54
N ALA A 55 8.65 -3.66 16.60
CA ALA A 55 9.88 -3.80 15.85
C ALA A 55 9.57 -4.30 14.43
N PRO A 56 10.28 -3.80 13.41
CA PRO A 56 10.16 -4.33 12.06
C PRO A 56 10.61 -5.80 12.01
N PRO A 57 10.23 -6.55 10.97
CA PRO A 57 10.72 -7.91 10.80
C PRO A 57 12.25 -7.94 10.68
N LYS A 58 12.87 -9.00 11.24
CA LYS A 58 14.32 -9.19 11.25
C LYS A 58 14.91 -9.24 9.85
N TYR A 59 14.16 -9.83 8.91
CA TYR A 59 14.47 -9.79 7.48
C TYR A 59 13.51 -8.84 6.76
N SER A 60 14.06 -7.88 6.01
CA SER A 60 13.27 -6.98 5.16
C SER A 60 12.52 -7.74 4.07
N LEU A 61 11.41 -7.18 3.57
CA LEU A 61 10.59 -7.81 2.53
C LEU A 61 11.38 -8.23 1.28
N ARG A 62 12.43 -7.49 0.94
CA ARG A 62 13.36 -7.85 -0.16
C ARG A 62 14.14 -9.12 0.18
N ARG A 63 14.76 -9.18 1.37
CA ARG A 63 15.53 -10.35 1.82
C ARG A 63 14.64 -11.59 1.96
N GLN A 64 13.40 -11.41 2.43
CA GLN A 64 12.39 -12.47 2.44
C GLN A 64 12.14 -13.02 1.04
N ALA A 65 11.91 -12.15 0.06
CA ALA A 65 11.70 -12.55 -1.34
C ALA A 65 12.93 -13.26 -1.93
N GLU A 66 14.14 -12.79 -1.63
CA GLU A 66 15.39 -13.45 -2.06
C GLU A 66 15.55 -14.85 -1.45
N LEU A 67 15.22 -15.04 -0.16
CA LEU A 67 15.22 -16.35 0.50
C LEU A 67 14.17 -17.28 -0.11
N ILE A 68 12.95 -16.80 -0.33
CA ILE A 68 11.87 -17.56 -0.95
C ILE A 68 12.25 -17.95 -2.39
N LYS A 69 12.87 -17.05 -3.15
CA LYS A 69 13.35 -17.36 -4.51
C LYS A 69 14.38 -18.48 -4.49
N LYS A 70 15.32 -18.46 -3.55
CA LYS A 70 16.31 -19.53 -3.37
C LYS A 70 15.66 -20.84 -2.93
N ALA A 71 14.70 -20.80 -2.00
CA ALA A 71 13.98 -21.97 -1.54
C ALA A 71 13.14 -22.63 -2.63
N LYS A 72 12.50 -21.82 -3.49
CA LYS A 72 11.81 -22.29 -4.69
C LYS A 72 12.76 -23.00 -5.66
N ALA A 73 13.95 -22.43 -5.88
CA ALA A 73 14.94 -23.03 -6.78
C ALA A 73 15.48 -24.37 -6.27
N SER A 74 15.49 -24.61 -4.95
CA SER A 74 15.94 -25.86 -4.34
C SER A 74 14.80 -26.74 -3.83
N ASN A 75 13.54 -26.45 -4.18
CA ASN A 75 12.33 -27.14 -3.69
C ASN A 75 12.18 -27.27 -2.16
N ASN A 76 12.85 -26.41 -1.39
CA ASN A 76 12.89 -26.45 0.08
C ASN A 76 12.09 -25.29 0.72
N ILE A 77 10.91 -25.01 0.17
CA ILE A 77 10.07 -23.88 0.61
C ILE A 77 9.51 -24.12 2.01
N GLU A 78 9.18 -25.36 2.33
CA GLU A 78 8.61 -25.81 3.62
C GLU A 78 9.50 -25.43 4.82
N ILE A 79 10.80 -25.31 4.60
CA ILE A 79 11.78 -24.99 5.65
C ILE A 79 11.65 -23.54 6.14
N LEU A 80 11.13 -22.65 5.29
CA LEU A 80 11.01 -21.23 5.59
C LEU A 80 9.74 -20.92 6.40
N PRO A 81 9.80 -19.88 7.26
CA PRO A 81 8.61 -19.43 7.98
C PRO A 81 7.53 -18.91 7.02
N PRO A 82 6.24 -19.09 7.36
CA PRO A 82 5.16 -18.43 6.63
C PRO A 82 5.33 -16.91 6.72
N GLY A 83 5.05 -16.19 5.64
CA GLY A 83 5.25 -14.74 5.61
C GLY A 83 4.52 -14.03 4.47
N PRO A 84 4.52 -12.68 4.47
CA PRO A 84 3.73 -11.87 3.53
C PRO A 84 4.16 -12.02 2.07
N LYS A 85 5.36 -12.55 1.82
CA LYS A 85 5.88 -12.80 0.47
C LYS A 85 5.67 -14.24 -0.01
N MET A 86 5.10 -15.10 0.83
CA MET A 86 4.58 -16.40 0.39
C MET A 86 3.17 -16.18 -0.15
N SER A 87 2.87 -16.69 -1.35
CA SER A 87 1.50 -16.63 -1.85
C SER A 87 0.61 -17.53 -0.99
N ALA A 88 -0.46 -16.98 -0.44
CA ALA A 88 -1.39 -17.67 0.47
C ALA A 88 -1.83 -19.07 -0.02
N PRO A 89 -2.19 -19.29 -1.30
CA PRO A 89 -2.57 -20.63 -1.76
C PRO A 89 -1.35 -21.56 -1.96
N ALA A 90 -0.13 -21.04 -2.17
CA ALA A 90 1.00 -21.91 -2.44
C ALA A 90 1.50 -22.62 -1.18
N ALA A 91 1.49 -21.97 -0.01
CA ALA A 91 1.99 -22.58 1.23
C ALA A 91 1.17 -23.83 1.62
N THR A 92 -0.16 -23.70 1.66
CA THR A 92 -1.09 -24.77 2.04
C THR A 92 -1.24 -25.84 0.95
N VAL A 93 -1.19 -25.46 -0.33
CA VAL A 93 -1.29 -26.43 -1.44
C VAL A 93 0.03 -27.19 -1.62
N LEU A 94 1.19 -26.56 -1.38
CA LEU A 94 2.49 -27.24 -1.44
C LEU A 94 2.64 -28.25 -0.30
N SER A 95 2.33 -27.87 0.94
CA SER A 95 2.42 -28.81 2.07
C SER A 95 1.54 -30.04 1.80
N LYS A 96 0.27 -29.83 1.44
CA LYS A 96 -0.66 -30.92 1.09
C LYS A 96 -0.20 -31.78 -0.09
N ARG A 97 0.38 -31.17 -1.14
CA ARG A 97 0.88 -31.90 -2.31
C ARG A 97 2.12 -32.73 -1.97
N LEU A 98 2.98 -32.23 -1.10
CA LEU A 98 4.23 -32.90 -0.75
C LEU A 98 4.03 -34.01 0.28
N ASP A 99 3.06 -33.85 1.19
CA ASP A 99 2.59 -34.93 2.09
C ASP A 99 1.97 -36.09 1.30
N ALA A 100 1.37 -35.80 0.13
CA ALA A 100 0.74 -36.80 -0.73
C ALA A 100 1.73 -37.54 -1.66
N THR A 101 2.87 -36.93 -2.03
CA THR A 101 3.79 -37.49 -3.04
C THR A 101 4.99 -38.23 -2.46
N VAL A 102 5.41 -37.94 -1.24
CA VAL A 102 6.63 -38.53 -0.67
C VAL A 102 6.30 -39.15 0.69
N GLY A 103 6.38 -40.48 0.78
CA GLY A 103 6.37 -41.17 2.07
C GLY A 103 7.45 -40.58 2.99
N SER A 104 7.06 -40.23 4.22
CA SER A 104 7.83 -39.46 5.21
C SER A 104 9.30 -39.90 5.40
N SER A 105 9.64 -41.17 5.13
CA SER A 105 10.98 -41.70 5.40
C SER A 105 12.04 -41.36 4.34
N GLN A 106 11.65 -41.13 3.07
CA GLN A 106 12.63 -40.88 1.99
C GLN A 106 13.03 -39.40 1.84
N LYS A 107 12.21 -38.47 2.36
CA LYS A 107 12.44 -37.02 2.26
C LYS A 107 13.56 -36.53 3.20
N LEU A 108 13.76 -37.20 4.34
CA LEU A 108 14.76 -36.83 5.35
C LEU A 108 16.19 -37.27 4.97
N ALA A 109 16.35 -38.33 4.20
CA ALA A 109 17.66 -38.95 3.93
C ALA A 109 18.59 -38.14 3.00
N VAL A 110 18.05 -37.14 2.26
CA VAL A 110 18.82 -36.31 1.31
C VAL A 110 19.01 -34.86 1.82
N LEU A 111 18.40 -34.52 2.95
CA LEU A 111 18.55 -33.21 3.57
C LEU A 111 19.73 -33.24 4.53
N ASP A 112 20.74 -32.43 4.22
CA ASP A 112 21.84 -32.09 5.12
C ASP A 112 21.35 -31.92 6.56
N GLU A 113 21.99 -32.56 7.54
CA GLU A 113 21.54 -32.66 8.94
C GLU A 113 21.08 -31.32 9.54
N ALA A 114 21.71 -30.21 9.17
CA ALA A 114 21.35 -28.86 9.61
C ALA A 114 19.95 -28.39 9.18
N LEU A 115 19.38 -28.98 8.12
CA LEU A 115 18.03 -28.72 7.62
C LEU A 115 17.00 -29.73 8.14
N ALA A 116 17.45 -30.86 8.67
CA ALA A 116 16.59 -31.95 9.14
C ALA A 116 15.93 -31.66 10.50
N PHE A 117 16.45 -30.72 11.28
CA PHE A 117 15.85 -30.35 12.58
C PHE A 117 14.45 -29.72 12.39
N PRO A 118 13.40 -30.31 12.98
CA PRO A 118 12.05 -29.75 12.93
C PRO A 118 12.02 -28.44 13.73
N VAL A 119 11.61 -27.37 13.06
CA VAL A 119 11.48 -26.03 13.64
C VAL A 119 10.08 -25.55 13.35
N ASP A 120 9.38 -25.16 14.40
CA ASP A 120 8.03 -24.65 14.31
C ASP A 120 8.07 -23.14 14.49
N TRP A 121 7.69 -22.42 13.43
CA TRP A 121 7.72 -20.96 13.42
C TRP A 121 6.46 -20.41 14.09
N VAL A 122 6.65 -19.82 15.26
CA VAL A 122 5.59 -19.17 16.03
C VAL A 122 5.27 -17.81 15.42
N GLY A 123 4.02 -17.61 15.03
CA GLY A 123 3.48 -16.34 14.54
C GLY A 123 2.83 -16.48 13.17
N ASN A 124 1.55 -16.11 13.11
CA ASN A 124 0.76 -16.15 11.87
C ASN A 124 0.80 -14.79 11.16
N PRO A 125 1.06 -14.76 9.84
CA PRO A 125 0.95 -13.53 9.07
C PRO A 125 -0.51 -13.04 9.11
N SER A 126 -0.74 -11.85 9.67
CA SER A 126 -2.04 -11.19 9.53
C SER A 126 -2.25 -10.76 8.09
N HIS A 127 -3.25 -11.35 7.43
CA HIS A 127 -3.75 -10.87 6.15
C HIS A 127 -4.71 -9.71 6.39
N LYS A 128 -4.41 -8.53 5.83
CA LYS A 128 -5.36 -7.41 5.84
C LYS A 128 -6.47 -7.73 4.85
N SER A 129 -7.69 -7.93 5.33
CA SER A 129 -8.87 -7.93 4.47
C SER A 129 -9.05 -6.52 3.93
N THR A 130 -9.11 -6.40 2.61
CA THR A 130 -9.27 -5.11 1.90
C THR A 130 -10.51 -5.23 1.05
N ASP A 131 -11.36 -4.21 1.03
CA ASP A 131 -12.55 -4.18 0.18
C ASP A 131 -12.20 -4.61 -1.26
N GLY A 132 -13.02 -5.49 -1.83
CA GLY A 132 -12.80 -6.04 -3.17
C GLY A 132 -11.70 -7.10 -3.28
N SER A 133 -11.18 -7.64 -2.17
CA SER A 133 -10.29 -8.81 -2.21
C SER A 133 -10.97 -10.03 -2.83
N ASP A 134 -12.25 -10.19 -2.58
CA ASP A 134 -13.01 -11.40 -2.91
C ASP A 134 -13.37 -11.44 -4.39
N LEU A 135 -13.57 -10.27 -5.00
CA LEU A 135 -13.90 -10.08 -6.41
C LEU A 135 -12.66 -9.88 -7.30
N GLY A 136 -11.45 -9.91 -6.73
CA GLY A 136 -10.20 -9.63 -7.44
C GLY A 136 -10.00 -8.17 -7.86
N ALA A 137 -10.96 -7.27 -7.59
CA ALA A 137 -10.97 -5.88 -8.02
C ALA A 137 -10.61 -4.89 -6.89
N ARG A 138 -9.38 -5.00 -6.36
CA ARG A 138 -8.91 -4.19 -5.22
C ARG A 138 -8.67 -2.70 -5.50
N LEU A 139 -8.35 -2.32 -6.73
CA LEU A 139 -7.79 -0.97 -7.04
C LEU A 139 -8.77 0.20 -6.77
N TYR A 140 -10.08 -0.08 -6.77
CA TYR A 140 -11.13 0.93 -6.65
C TYR A 140 -12.27 0.56 -5.70
N ALA A 141 -12.24 -0.63 -5.12
CA ALA A 141 -13.23 -1.03 -4.13
C ALA A 141 -13.20 -0.07 -2.93
N GLY A 142 -14.38 0.31 -2.45
CA GLY A 142 -14.56 1.25 -1.33
C GLY A 142 -14.34 2.74 -1.65
N LYS A 143 -13.93 3.11 -2.88
CA LYS A 143 -13.70 4.54 -3.23
C LYS A 143 -14.97 5.19 -3.79
N LYS A 144 -15.52 6.18 -3.06
CA LYS A 144 -16.67 6.99 -3.51
C LYS A 144 -16.40 7.84 -4.77
N ARG A 145 -15.17 8.30 -4.96
CA ARG A 145 -14.76 9.07 -6.14
C ARG A 145 -13.46 8.50 -6.70
N MET A 146 -13.54 7.96 -7.91
CA MET A 146 -12.44 7.22 -8.54
C MET A 146 -11.34 8.14 -9.07
N PHE A 147 -11.73 9.29 -9.65
CA PHE A 147 -10.82 10.25 -10.25
C PHE A 147 -11.17 11.67 -9.80
N LYS A 148 -10.14 12.51 -9.64
CA LYS A 148 -10.31 13.91 -9.23
C LYS A 148 -10.96 14.75 -10.32
N GLY A 149 -10.70 14.43 -11.58
CA GLY A 149 -11.01 15.27 -12.74
C GLY A 149 -10.08 16.49 -12.85
N HIS A 150 -9.90 16.97 -14.08
CA HIS A 150 -9.14 18.18 -14.36
C HIS A 150 -9.83 19.40 -13.72
N LYS A 151 -9.08 20.49 -13.49
CA LYS A 151 -9.67 21.70 -12.88
C LYS A 151 -10.82 22.27 -13.72
N TRP A 152 -10.74 22.20 -15.04
CA TRP A 152 -11.77 22.71 -15.93
C TRP A 152 -13.05 21.87 -15.86
N GLU A 153 -12.95 20.54 -15.75
CA GLU A 153 -14.11 19.64 -15.55
C GLU A 153 -14.82 19.96 -14.23
N ARG A 154 -14.05 20.08 -13.14
CA ARG A 154 -14.60 20.37 -11.80
C ARG A 154 -15.26 21.74 -11.67
N VAL A 155 -14.83 22.71 -12.46
CA VAL A 155 -15.33 24.10 -12.39
C VAL A 155 -16.26 24.39 -13.59
N ARG A 156 -16.50 23.42 -14.47
CA ARG A 156 -17.30 23.58 -15.70
C ARG A 156 -18.69 24.11 -15.40
N GLU A 157 -19.42 23.42 -14.53
CA GLU A 157 -20.78 23.79 -14.13
C GLU A 157 -20.81 25.22 -13.55
N ARG A 158 -19.87 25.57 -12.68
CA ARG A 158 -19.75 26.92 -12.11
C ARG A 158 -19.47 27.98 -13.19
N ARG A 159 -18.61 27.67 -14.17
CA ARG A 159 -18.30 28.57 -15.29
C ARG A 159 -19.50 28.76 -16.21
N GLU A 160 -20.19 27.68 -16.54
CA GLU A 160 -21.41 27.71 -17.35
C GLU A 160 -22.52 28.52 -16.67
N ALA A 161 -22.72 28.32 -15.36
CA ALA A 161 -23.65 29.11 -14.56
C ALA A 161 -23.29 30.61 -14.58
N HIS A 162 -22.02 30.95 -14.37
CA HIS A 162 -21.55 32.34 -14.43
C HIS A 162 -21.73 32.96 -15.82
N HIS A 163 -21.42 32.20 -16.88
CA HIS A 163 -21.60 32.66 -18.26
C HIS A 163 -23.08 32.91 -18.57
N SER A 164 -23.97 31.99 -18.18
CA SER A 164 -25.41 32.15 -18.35
C SER A 164 -25.94 33.40 -17.61
N MET A 165 -25.48 33.64 -16.38
CA MET A 165 -25.83 34.84 -15.61
C MET A 165 -25.40 36.12 -16.32
N LEU A 166 -24.17 36.17 -16.84
CA LEU A 166 -23.66 37.33 -17.57
C LEU A 166 -24.41 37.58 -18.88
N LEU A 167 -24.89 36.53 -19.55
CA LEU A 167 -25.65 36.66 -20.79
C LEU A 167 -27.07 37.22 -20.56
N LYS A 168 -27.70 36.93 -19.41
CA LYS A 168 -29.05 37.44 -19.07
C LYS A 168 -29.17 38.96 -19.18
N ASP A 169 -28.17 39.70 -18.69
CA ASP A 169 -28.18 41.17 -18.69
C ASP A 169 -27.31 41.79 -19.81
N MET A 170 -26.88 40.99 -20.79
CA MET A 170 -26.00 41.44 -21.89
C MET A 170 -26.60 42.62 -22.64
N ASP A 171 -27.88 42.56 -23.00
CA ASP A 171 -28.57 43.63 -23.75
C ASP A 171 -28.58 44.95 -22.99
N LYS A 172 -28.83 44.89 -21.68
CA LYS A 172 -28.82 46.09 -20.82
C LYS A 172 -27.43 46.70 -20.77
N ARG A 173 -26.37 45.88 -20.67
CA ARG A 173 -24.97 46.35 -20.72
C ARG A 173 -24.64 47.01 -22.04
N VAL A 174 -25.03 46.38 -23.17
CA VAL A 174 -24.81 46.93 -24.51
C VAL A 174 -25.54 48.27 -24.68
N ARG A 175 -26.81 48.38 -24.27
CA ARG A 175 -27.57 49.64 -24.30
C ARG A 175 -26.91 50.72 -23.46
N ARG A 176 -26.48 50.39 -22.24
CA ARG A 176 -25.79 51.32 -21.32
C ARG A 176 -24.49 51.83 -21.95
N TYR A 177 -23.67 50.94 -22.49
CA TYR A 177 -22.43 51.27 -23.16
C TYR A 177 -22.67 52.19 -24.37
N LYS A 178 -23.56 51.81 -25.29
CA LYS A 178 -23.91 52.60 -26.48
C LYS A 178 -24.42 54.00 -26.09
N LYS A 179 -25.30 54.10 -25.09
CA LYS A 179 -25.84 55.37 -24.60
C LYS A 179 -24.75 56.27 -24.00
N GLN A 180 -23.86 55.70 -23.19
CA GLN A 180 -22.74 56.45 -22.61
C GLN A 180 -21.78 56.95 -23.70
N HIS A 181 -21.43 56.08 -24.64
CA HIS A 181 -20.54 56.42 -25.74
C HIS A 181 -21.15 57.53 -26.60
N LEU A 182 -22.44 57.43 -26.97
CA LEU A 182 -23.15 58.47 -27.71
C LEU A 182 -23.13 59.83 -26.98
N LYS A 183 -23.28 59.85 -25.65
CA LYS A 183 -23.20 61.10 -24.86
C LYS A 183 -21.81 61.72 -24.84
N LYS A 184 -20.76 60.89 -24.81
CA LYS A 184 -19.36 61.33 -24.76
C LYS A 184 -18.80 61.72 -26.13
N ARG A 185 -19.42 61.29 -27.23
CA ARG A 185 -19.00 61.71 -28.57
C ARG A 185 -19.18 63.23 -28.71
N PRO A 186 -18.11 63.99 -29.02
CA PRO A 186 -18.27 65.40 -29.34
C PRO A 186 -19.18 65.51 -30.55
N ASN A 187 -20.19 66.39 -30.47
CA ASN A 187 -21.02 66.70 -31.63
C ASN A 187 -20.61 68.10 -32.08
N PRO A 188 -19.95 68.23 -33.25
CA PRO A 188 -19.43 69.51 -33.73
C PRO A 188 -20.53 70.53 -34.04
N LEU A 189 -21.78 70.09 -34.21
CA LEU A 189 -22.94 70.95 -34.46
C LEU A 189 -23.70 71.32 -33.17
N LYS A 190 -23.29 70.82 -31.99
CA LYS A 190 -23.92 71.22 -30.73
C LYS A 190 -23.43 72.60 -30.32
N VAL A 191 -24.38 73.51 -30.11
CA VAL A 191 -24.13 74.83 -29.52
C VAL A 191 -23.42 74.66 -28.17
N SER A 192 -22.36 75.44 -27.94
CA SER A 192 -21.66 75.48 -26.66
C SER A 192 -22.67 75.74 -25.53
N ARG A 193 -22.69 74.89 -24.51
CA ARG A 193 -23.54 75.12 -23.35
C ARG A 193 -22.98 76.31 -22.59
N LYS A 194 -23.72 77.43 -22.57
CA LYS A 194 -23.42 78.57 -21.71
C LYS A 194 -23.55 78.12 -20.25
N THR A 195 -22.44 77.76 -19.62
CA THR A 195 -22.36 77.56 -18.17
C THR A 195 -22.38 78.94 -17.53
N SER A 196 -23.53 79.41 -17.06
CA SER A 196 -23.66 80.73 -16.40
C SER A 196 -23.05 80.79 -15.00
N THR A 197 -22.23 79.81 -14.63
CA THR A 197 -21.47 79.82 -13.39
C THR A 197 -20.26 80.73 -13.60
N LYS A 198 -20.27 81.90 -12.95
CA LYS A 198 -19.07 82.73 -12.82
C LYS A 198 -17.96 81.84 -12.24
N LEU A 199 -16.85 81.74 -12.96
CA LEU A 199 -15.63 81.17 -12.41
C LEU A 199 -15.28 81.95 -11.14
N PRO A 200 -14.81 81.30 -10.06
CA PRO A 200 -14.46 81.98 -8.82
C PRO A 200 -13.15 82.74 -9.02
N PHE A 201 -13.26 83.94 -9.60
CA PHE A 201 -12.25 84.99 -9.63
C PHE A 201 -12.96 86.32 -9.42
#